data_AF-A0A9P1E6S7-F1
#
_entry.id   AF-A0A9P1E6S7-F1
#
_cell.length_a   1.000
_cell.length_b   1.000
_cell.length_c   1.000
_cell.angle_alpha   90.00
_cell.angle_beta   90.00
_cell.angle_gamma   90.00
#
_symmetry.space_group_name_H-M   'P 1'
#
loop_
_entity.id
_entity.type
_entity.pdbx_description
1 polymer ?
#
loop_
_entity_poly.entity_id
_entity_poly.type
_entity_poly.pdbx_seq_one_letter_code
_entity_poly.pdbx_strand_id
1 'polypeptide(L)'
;MYTENFNLGSNKSRVDDIRWLCSLNESELDFLISLKVMILRGAKKIGSKAIAKNLDLKFLRALSFILMNKLKGHLEVMPGSIGSSSSSLDNCKLLNFDIDTSFESLSIEELDMYICSEKRKRVFSM
;
A
#
# COMPACT_ATOMS: atom_id res chain seq x y z
N MET A 1 -28.23 0.82 -2.06
CA MET A 1 -27.30 1.89 -2.44
C MET A 1 -26.43 2.17 -1.23
N TYR A 2 -25.26 1.53 -1.13
CA TYR A 2 -24.27 1.85 -0.10
C TYR A 2 -23.28 2.82 -0.72
N THR A 3 -23.45 4.10 -0.43
CA THR A 3 -22.40 5.11 -0.66
C THR A 3 -21.56 5.15 0.60
N GLU A 4 -20.49 4.35 0.65
CA GLU A 4 -19.39 4.62 1.57
C GLU A 4 -18.74 5.93 1.13
N ASN A 5 -18.93 6.96 1.97
CA ASN A 5 -18.35 8.27 1.78
C ASN A 5 -16.83 8.16 1.95
N PHE A 6 -16.10 8.07 0.84
CA PHE A 6 -14.66 8.30 0.79
C PHE A 6 -14.40 9.76 1.18
N ASN A 7 -14.17 9.97 2.48
CA ASN A 7 -14.02 11.29 3.05
C ASN A 7 -12.67 11.89 2.62
N LEU A 8 -12.72 12.83 1.69
CA LEU A 8 -11.60 13.60 1.16
C LEU A 8 -11.44 14.87 2.02
N GLY A 9 -10.54 14.89 3.01
CA GLY A 9 -10.27 16.13 3.73
C GLY A 9 -9.17 16.09 4.80
N SER A 10 -8.41 17.19 4.87
CA SER A 10 -7.37 17.57 5.85
C SER A 10 -5.92 17.10 5.60
N ASN A 11 -4.95 18.00 5.83
CA ASN A 11 -3.50 17.74 5.80
C ASN A 11 -3.07 16.54 6.66
N LYS A 12 -3.90 16.15 7.64
CA LYS A 12 -3.75 14.91 8.42
C LYS A 12 -3.69 13.70 7.48
N SER A 13 -4.55 13.65 6.46
CA SER A 13 -4.60 12.59 5.47
C SER A 13 -3.30 12.42 4.67
N ARG A 14 -2.57 13.50 4.33
CA ARG A 14 -1.32 13.38 3.57
C ARG A 14 -0.17 12.83 4.42
N VAL A 15 -0.09 13.25 5.68
CA VAL A 15 0.91 12.72 6.63
C VAL A 15 0.61 11.26 6.93
N ASP A 16 -0.66 10.92 7.09
CA ASP A 16 -1.13 9.56 7.33
C ASP A 16 -0.86 8.62 6.15
N ASP A 17 -0.97 9.11 4.91
CA ASP A 17 -0.56 8.35 3.73
C ASP A 17 0.95 8.10 3.68
N ILE A 18 1.76 9.08 4.12
CA ILE A 18 3.22 8.93 4.22
C ILE A 18 3.60 7.95 5.34
N ARG A 19 2.94 8.03 6.50
CA ARG A 19 3.11 7.11 7.62
C ARG A 19 2.82 5.68 7.22
N TRP A 20 1.68 5.47 6.53
CA TRP A 20 1.34 4.16 5.96
C TRP A 20 2.41 3.68 4.99
N LEU A 21 2.87 4.54 4.06
CA LEU A 21 3.91 4.16 3.11
C LEU A 21 5.22 3.76 3.80
N CYS A 22 5.58 4.43 4.90
CA CYS A 22 6.78 4.13 5.67
C CYS A 22 6.67 2.84 6.50
N SER A 23 5.46 2.40 6.84
CA SER A 23 5.25 1.17 7.60
C SER A 23 5.41 -0.09 6.77
N LEU A 24 5.33 0.02 5.44
CA LEU A 24 5.44 -1.10 4.51
C LEU A 24 6.84 -1.72 4.53
N ASN A 25 6.87 -3.05 4.39
CA ASN A 25 8.10 -3.79 4.16
C ASN A 25 8.56 -3.69 2.69
N GLU A 26 9.72 -4.26 2.38
CA GLU A 26 10.30 -4.19 1.03
C GLU A 26 9.43 -4.84 -0.05
N SER A 27 8.87 -6.02 0.20
CA SER A 27 8.04 -6.72 -0.79
C SER A 27 6.70 -6.01 -1.03
N GLU A 28 6.13 -5.38 0.00
CA GLU A 28 4.95 -4.52 -0.10
C GLU A 28 5.24 -3.25 -0.92
N LEU A 29 6.40 -2.62 -0.71
CA LEU A 29 6.84 -1.48 -1.50
C LEU A 29 7.08 -1.86 -2.98
N ASP A 30 7.75 -2.97 -3.23
CA ASP A 30 8.00 -3.48 -4.59
C ASP A 30 6.70 -3.81 -5.32
N PHE A 31 5.71 -4.37 -4.60
CA PHE A 31 4.38 -4.57 -5.13
C PHE A 31 3.73 -3.25 -5.54
N LEU A 32 3.78 -2.22 -4.70
CA LEU A 32 3.22 -0.89 -5.02
C LEU A 32 3.92 -0.23 -6.23
N ILE A 33 5.25 -0.33 -6.31
CA ILE A 33 6.02 0.19 -7.44
C ILE A 33 5.62 -0.54 -8.72
N SER A 34 5.54 -1.87 -8.68
CA SER A 34 5.14 -2.71 -9.80
C SER A 34 3.71 -2.41 -10.26
N LEU A 35 2.79 -2.24 -9.31
CA LEU A 35 1.40 -1.86 -9.56
C LEU A 35 1.32 -0.48 -10.24
N LYS A 36 2.06 0.51 -9.73
CA LYS A 36 2.13 1.85 -10.32
C LYS A 36 2.64 1.78 -11.77
N VAL A 37 3.72 1.05 -12.02
CA VAL A 37 4.28 0.86 -13.37
C VAL A 37 3.27 0.18 -14.30
N MET A 38 2.56 -0.84 -13.84
CA MET A 38 1.53 -1.53 -14.62
C MET A 38 0.40 -0.59 -15.03
N ILE A 39 -0.11 0.22 -14.10
CA ILE A 39 -1.17 1.20 -14.38
C ILE A 39 -0.70 2.24 -15.40
N LEU A 40 0.51 2.77 -15.24
CA LEU A 40 1.06 3.77 -16.17
C LEU A 40 1.26 3.20 -17.58
N ARG A 41 1.75 1.96 -17.69
CA ARG A 41 1.89 1.26 -18.97
C ARG A 41 0.52 1.03 -19.62
N GLY A 42 -0.48 0.59 -18.84
CA GLY A 42 -1.85 0.41 -19.32
C GLY A 42 -2.48 1.72 -19.80
N ALA A 43 -2.34 2.79 -19.02
CA ALA A 43 -2.83 4.13 -19.37
C ALA A 43 -2.20 4.64 -20.67
N LYS A 44 -0.89 4.45 -20.84
CA LYS A 44 -0.18 4.78 -22.09
C LYS A 44 -0.72 3.99 -23.27
N LYS A 45 -0.95 2.67 -23.11
CA LYS A 45 -1.47 1.79 -24.17
C LYS A 45 -2.87 2.20 -24.63
N ILE A 46 -3.73 2.63 -23.70
CA ILE A 46 -5.12 3.05 -23.97
C ILE A 46 -5.17 4.53 -24.42
N GLY A 47 -4.07 5.26 -24.37
CA GLY A 47 -4.03 6.69 -24.68
C GLY A 47 -4.67 7.59 -23.60
N SER A 48 -4.95 7.04 -22.41
CA SER A 48 -5.61 7.78 -21.33
C SER A 48 -4.61 8.54 -20.46
N LYS A 49 -4.36 9.81 -20.81
CA LYS A 49 -3.54 10.72 -20.00
C LYS A 49 -4.16 11.04 -18.63
N ALA A 50 -5.49 10.92 -18.51
CA ALA A 50 -6.21 11.22 -17.27
C ALA A 50 -5.84 10.24 -16.14
N ILE A 51 -5.72 8.95 -16.44
CA ILE A 51 -5.34 7.92 -15.46
C ILE A 51 -3.92 8.16 -14.95
N ALA A 52 -2.98 8.50 -15.83
CA ALA A 52 -1.62 8.81 -15.42
C ALA A 52 -1.53 10.08 -14.55
N LYS A 53 -2.39 11.07 -14.80
CA LYS A 53 -2.42 12.33 -14.06
C LYS A 53 -3.03 12.20 -12.65
N ASN A 54 -4.00 11.30 -12.48
CA ASN A 54 -4.72 11.10 -11.23
C ASN A 54 -4.16 9.94 -10.37
N LEU A 55 -3.04 9.34 -10.78
CA LEU A 55 -2.42 8.24 -10.05
C LEU A 55 -1.61 8.76 -8.85
N ASP A 56 -2.34 9.09 -7.78
CA ASP A 56 -1.76 9.49 -6.49
C ASP A 56 -1.58 8.30 -5.53
N LEU A 57 -0.99 8.57 -4.37
CA LEU A 57 -0.72 7.55 -3.36
C LEU A 57 -2.01 6.94 -2.79
N LYS A 58 -3.07 7.75 -2.66
CA LYS A 58 -4.39 7.30 -2.17
C LYS A 58 -5.02 6.30 -3.12
N PHE A 59 -4.99 6.59 -4.42
CA PHE A 59 -5.46 5.67 -5.44
C PHE A 59 -4.67 4.36 -5.40
N LEU A 60 -3.35 4.45 -5.27
CA LEU A 60 -2.48 3.28 -5.22
C LEU A 60 -2.77 2.41 -3.99
N ARG A 61 -2.95 3.02 -2.81
CA ARG A 61 -3.34 2.36 -1.55
C ARG A 61 -4.70 1.67 -1.66
N ALA A 62 -5.71 2.37 -2.18
CA ALA A 62 -7.04 1.80 -2.36
C ALA A 62 -7.02 0.61 -3.32
N LEU A 63 -6.31 0.73 -4.43
CA LEU A 63 -6.22 -0.34 -5.41
C LEU A 63 -5.43 -1.54 -4.90
N SER A 64 -4.31 -1.34 -4.19
CA SER A 64 -3.55 -2.42 -3.58
C SER A 64 -4.39 -3.20 -2.57
N PHE A 65 -5.18 -2.49 -1.75
CA PHE A 65 -6.08 -3.10 -0.78
C PHE A 65 -7.13 -3.98 -1.46
N ILE A 66 -7.78 -3.49 -2.52
CA ILE A 66 -8.78 -4.28 -3.27
C ILE A 66 -8.13 -5.53 -3.89
N LEU A 67 -6.96 -5.39 -4.50
CA LEU A 67 -6.25 -6.50 -5.15
C LEU A 67 -5.82 -7.56 -4.13
N MET A 68 -5.26 -7.14 -2.99
CA MET A 68 -4.82 -8.08 -1.95
C MET A 68 -5.99 -8.78 -1.28
N ASN A 69 -7.11 -8.10 -1.03
CA ASN A 69 -8.30 -8.74 -0.49
C ASN A 69 -8.89 -9.78 -1.47
N LYS A 70 -8.91 -9.47 -2.78
CA LYS A 70 -9.30 -10.45 -3.79
C LYS A 70 -8.36 -11.66 -3.80
N LEU A 71 -7.04 -11.43 -3.75
CA LEU A 71 -6.06 -12.50 -3.69
C LEU A 71 -6.25 -13.37 -2.45
N LYS A 72 -6.44 -12.77 -1.28
CA LYS A 72 -6.71 -13.47 -0.01
C LYS A 72 -7.94 -14.37 -0.13
N GLY A 73 -9.07 -13.82 -0.61
CA GLY A 73 -10.29 -14.59 -0.81
C GLY A 73 -10.12 -15.77 -1.79
N HIS A 74 -9.33 -15.60 -2.86
CA HIS A 74 -9.02 -16.70 -3.77
C HIS A 74 -8.17 -17.81 -3.11
N LEU A 75 -7.27 -17.46 -2.20
CA LEU A 75 -6.40 -18.42 -1.50
C LEU A 75 -7.15 -19.19 -0.41
N GLU A 76 -8.19 -18.61 0.18
CA GLU A 76 -9.05 -19.27 1.18
C GLU A 76 -10.01 -20.29 0.55
N VAL A 77 -10.45 -20.05 -0.69
CA VAL A 77 -11.41 -20.90 -1.42
C VAL A 77 -10.72 -22.07 -2.15
N MET A 78 -9.40 -22.03 -2.35
CA MET A 78 -8.68 -23.02 -3.14
C MET A 78 -8.54 -24.37 -2.42
N PRO A 79 -9.12 -25.48 -2.93
CA PRO A 79 -8.98 -26.80 -2.33
C PRO A 79 -7.53 -27.29 -2.49
N GLY A 80 -6.84 -27.55 -1.38
CA GLY A 80 -5.41 -27.91 -1.33
C GLY A 80 -4.52 -26.84 -0.68
N SER A 81 -5.05 -25.63 -0.43
CA SER A 81 -4.41 -24.59 0.39
C SER A 81 -4.58 -24.92 1.88
N ILE A 82 -4.02 -26.05 2.33
CA ILE A 82 -4.02 -26.41 3.74
C ILE A 82 -2.99 -25.52 4.47
N GLY A 83 -3.48 -24.49 5.16
CA GLY A 83 -2.88 -23.89 6.35
C GLY A 83 -1.68 -22.95 6.20
N SER A 84 -1.01 -22.89 5.04
CA SER A 84 0.29 -22.18 4.92
C SER A 84 0.26 -20.88 4.12
N SER A 85 -0.68 -20.71 3.19
CA SER A 85 -0.67 -19.60 2.22
C SER A 85 -1.37 -18.34 2.74
N SER A 86 -2.55 -18.50 3.35
CA SER A 86 -3.35 -17.38 3.90
C SER A 86 -2.69 -16.75 5.13
N SER A 87 -2.03 -17.56 5.96
CA SER A 87 -1.29 -17.10 7.14
C SER A 87 -0.12 -16.16 6.80
N SER A 88 0.47 -16.29 5.60
CA SER A 88 1.51 -15.38 5.13
C SER A 88 1.00 -13.96 4.83
N LEU A 89 -0.30 -13.84 4.50
CA LEU A 89 -0.95 -12.56 4.20
C LEU A 89 -1.53 -11.89 5.43
N ASP A 90 -1.67 -12.58 6.57
CA ASP A 90 -2.27 -11.99 7.78
C ASP A 90 -1.47 -10.80 8.33
N ASN A 91 -0.17 -10.74 8.05
CA ASN A 91 0.70 -9.62 8.43
C ASN A 91 0.88 -8.57 7.31
N CYS A 92 0.20 -8.72 6.17
CA CYS A 92 0.35 -7.81 5.04
C CYS A 92 -0.36 -6.48 5.32
N LYS A 93 0.40 -5.40 5.42
CA LYS A 93 -0.09 -4.04 5.71
C LYS A 93 -0.87 -3.43 4.55
N LEU A 94 -0.79 -4.02 3.36
CA LEU A 94 -1.65 -3.68 2.22
C LEU A 94 -3.09 -4.16 2.41
N LEU A 95 -3.33 -5.13 3.28
CA LEU A 95 -4.67 -5.58 3.69
C LEU A 95 -5.24 -4.78 4.85
N ASN A 96 -4.45 -3.87 5.44
CA ASN A 96 -4.94 -2.98 6.48
C ASN A 96 -5.22 -1.60 5.87
N PHE A 97 -6.45 -1.13 6.03
CA PHE A 97 -6.81 0.22 5.61
C PHE A 97 -6.44 1.25 6.68
N ASP A 98 -6.33 0.86 7.94
CA ASP A 98 -5.89 1.73 9.03
C ASP A 98 -4.37 1.86 9.07
N ILE A 99 -3.89 2.95 9.68
CA ILE A 99 -2.47 3.24 9.84
C ILE A 99 -1.92 2.31 10.93
N ASP A 100 -0.75 1.73 10.68
CA ASP A 100 0.00 0.99 11.69
C ASP A 100 0.30 1.89 12.89
N THR A 101 -0.09 1.45 14.10
CA THR A 101 0.05 2.22 15.35
C THR A 101 1.52 2.60 15.63
N SER A 102 2.47 1.86 15.07
CA SER A 102 3.92 2.15 15.17
C SER A 102 4.31 3.49 14.53
N PHE A 103 3.56 3.96 13.52
CA PHE A 103 3.84 5.21 12.81
C PHE A 103 2.87 6.35 13.15
N GLU A 104 1.85 6.07 13.95
CA GLU A 104 0.78 7.00 14.29
C GLU A 104 1.27 8.23 15.07
N SER A 105 2.33 8.08 15.87
CA SER A 105 2.91 9.14 16.71
C SER A 105 4.04 9.95 16.05
N LEU A 106 4.59 9.50 14.91
CA LEU A 106 5.75 10.13 14.28
C LEU A 106 5.38 11.46 13.60
N SER A 107 6.11 12.52 13.91
CA SER A 107 6.05 13.83 13.25
C SER A 107 6.59 13.77 11.81
N ILE A 108 6.36 14.83 11.02
CA ILE A 108 6.84 14.92 9.63
C ILE A 108 8.36 14.89 9.59
N GLU A 109 9.02 15.56 10.54
CA GLU A 109 10.47 15.65 10.66
C GLU A 109 11.08 14.28 10.99
N GLU A 110 10.42 13.50 11.85
CA GLU A 110 10.86 12.13 12.17
C GLU A 110 10.65 11.16 11.00
N LEU A 111 9.57 11.33 10.22
CA LEU A 111 9.36 10.58 8.98
C LEU A 111 10.42 10.93 7.93
N ASP A 112 10.76 12.21 7.77
CA ASP A 112 11.79 12.65 6.83
C ASP A 112 13.15 12.08 7.21
N MET A 113 13.48 12.11 8.51
CA MET A 113 14.65 11.43 9.04
C MET A 113 14.60 9.91 8.76
N TYR A 114 13.47 9.23 8.93
CA TYR A 114 13.35 7.79 8.64
C TYR A 114 13.55 7.49 7.14
N ILE A 115 12.98 8.30 6.26
CA ILE A 115 13.07 8.15 4.80
C ILE A 115 14.49 8.41 4.29
N CYS A 116 15.14 9.45 4.83
CA CYS A 116 16.46 9.94 4.43
C CYS A 116 17.60 9.26 5.18
N SER A 117 17.33 8.57 6.29
CA SER A 117 18.32 7.77 7.00
C SER A 117 18.70 6.54 6.18
N GLU A 118 19.99 6.21 6.19
CA GLU A 118 20.57 4.96 5.67
C GLU A 118 20.01 3.67 6.29
N LYS A 119 19.01 3.76 7.19
CA LYS A 119 18.36 2.61 7.83
C LYS A 119 17.55 1.74 6.86
N ARG A 120 17.18 2.24 5.69
CA ARG A 120 16.69 1.36 4.59
C ARG A 120 17.77 0.49 3.96
N LYS A 121 19.06 0.77 4.22
CA LYS A 121 20.20 -0.03 3.71
C LYS A 121 20.84 -0.96 4.74
N ARG A 122 20.31 -1.04 5.98
CA ARG A 122 20.90 -1.88 7.04
C ARG A 122 19.86 -2.65 7.87
N VAL A 123 18.96 -3.37 7.19
CA VAL A 123 18.24 -4.50 7.80
C VAL A 123 18.61 -5.85 7.12
N PHE A 124 19.56 -5.85 6.18
CA PHE A 124 20.16 -7.07 5.61
C PHE A 124 21.63 -7.31 6.02
N SER A 125 22.06 -6.75 7.15
CA SER A 125 23.33 -7.19 7.77
C SER A 125 23.21 -7.27 9.28
N MET A 126 22.49 -8.28 9.75
CA MET A 126 22.89 -9.13 10.87
C MET A 126 22.03 -10.38 10.89
#